data_AF-A0A1Y5D5B2-F1
#
_entry.id   AF-A0A1Y5D5B2-F1
#
_cell.length_a   1.000
_cell.length_b   1.000
_cell.length_c   1.000
_cell.angle_alpha   90.00
_cell.angle_beta   90.00
_cell.angle_gamma   90.00
#
_symmetry.space_group_name_H-M   'P 1'
#
loop_
_entity.id
_entity.type
_entity.pdbx_description
1 polymer ?
#
loop_
_entity_poly.entity_id
_entity_poly.type
_entity_poly.pdbx_seq_one_letter_code
_entity_poly.pdbx_strand_id
1 'polypeptide(L)' 'MEFNDIHIGMKCGSKKGSGTVTWIDGSTRTIYMADACNNNNFEVEFEELIEDPQAHNREDTFY' A
#
# COMPACT_ATOMS: atom_id res chain seq x y z
N MET A 1 -8.70 0.46 -7.51
CA MET A 1 -7.97 1.72 -7.26
C MET A 1 -7.22 2.02 -8.53
N GLU A 2 -7.22 3.24 -9.09
CA GLU A 2 -6.43 3.45 -10.31
C GLU A 2 -4.97 3.80 -9.94
N PHE A 3 -4.01 3.49 -10.81
CA PHE A 3 -2.59 3.82 -10.56
C PHE A 3 -2.40 5.34 -10.35
N ASN A 4 -3.20 6.15 -11.04
CA ASN A 4 -3.22 7.60 -10.90
C ASN A 4 -3.81 8.09 -9.57
N ASP A 5 -4.54 7.25 -8.83
CA ASP A 5 -5.05 7.60 -7.51
C ASP A 5 -3.99 7.46 -6.41
N ILE A 6 -2.86 6.82 -6.71
CA ILE A 6 -1.79 6.59 -5.74
C ILE A 6 -0.89 7.80 -5.67
N HIS A 7 -0.70 8.30 -4.45
CA HIS A 7 0.12 9.47 -4.17
C HIS A 7 1.22 9.12 -3.17
N ILE A 8 2.37 9.78 -3.31
CA ILE A 8 3.44 9.71 -2.31
C ILE A 8 2.91 10.23 -0.97
N GLY A 9 3.15 9.49 0.10
CA GLY A 9 2.61 9.74 1.44
C GLY A 9 1.28 9.03 1.73
N MET A 10 0.66 8.38 0.75
CA MET A 10 -0.53 7.55 0.97
C MET A 10 -0.14 6.25 1.69
N LYS A 11 -0.97 5.81 2.64
CA LYS A 11 -0.85 4.47 3.23
C LYS A 11 -1.63 3.49 2.38
N CYS A 12 -0.96 2.46 1.87
CA CYS A 12 -1.60 1.39 1.12
C CYS A 12 -1.23 0.02 1.71
N GLY A 13 -2.12 -0.94 1.51
CA GLY A 13 -1.85 -2.35 1.74
C GLY A 13 -1.39 -3.02 0.45
N SER A 14 -0.48 -3.97 0.55
CA SER A 14 -0.08 -4.85 -0.55
C SER A 14 -0.03 -6.29 -0.05
N LYS A 15 0.08 -7.26 -0.96
CA LYS A 15 0.29 -8.66 -0.59
C LYS A 15 1.57 -8.91 0.23
N LYS A 16 2.60 -8.05 0.08
CA LYS A 16 3.86 -8.16 0.82
C LYS A 16 3.81 -7.49 2.20
N GLY A 17 2.90 -6.54 2.40
CA GLY A 17 2.81 -5.76 3.63
C GLY A 17 2.08 -4.45 3.43
N SER A 18 1.82 -3.76 4.53
CA SER A 18 1.23 -2.41 4.52
C SER A 18 2.28 -1.37 4.87
N GLY A 19 2.19 -0.22 4.22
CA GLY A 19 3.22 0.80 4.37
C GLY A 19 2.78 2.15 3.83
N THR A 20 3.70 3.10 3.93
CA THR A 20 3.52 4.44 3.34
C THR A 20 4.25 4.50 2.01
N VAL A 21 3.57 4.91 0.95
CA VAL A 21 4.18 5.09 -0.37
C VAL A 21 5.24 6.19 -0.30
N THR A 22 6.48 5.84 -0.63
CA THR A 22 7.61 6.76 -0.64
C THR A 22 8.02 7.15 -2.06
N TRP A 23 7.83 6.26 -3.03
CA TRP A 23 8.14 6.50 -4.43
C TRP A 23 7.25 5.69 -5.36
N ILE A 24 7.02 6.21 -6.57
CA ILE A 24 6.18 5.59 -7.58
C ILE A 24 6.93 5.61 -8.91
N ASP A 25 7.24 4.44 -9.45
CA ASP A 25 7.77 4.31 -10.80
C ASP A 25 6.63 4.09 -11.80
N GLY A 26 6.31 5.12 -12.56
CA GLY A 26 5.26 5.09 -13.57
C GLY A 26 5.62 4.29 -14.83
N SER A 27 6.90 3.99 -15.06
CA SER A 27 7.34 3.25 -16.25
C SER A 27 7.15 1.75 -16.07
N THR A 28 7.46 1.23 -14.89
CA THR A 28 7.30 -0.20 -14.56
C THR A 28 6.04 -0.48 -13.74
N ARG A 29 5.30 0.56 -13.33
CA ARG A 29 4.14 0.47 -12.42
C ARG A 29 4.53 -0.16 -11.08
N THR A 30 5.74 0.12 -10.62
CA THR A 30 6.30 -0.36 -9.35
C THR A 30 6.21 0.74 -8.31
N ILE A 31 5.79 0.39 -7.10
CA ILE A 31 5.54 1.32 -6.01
C ILE A 31 6.43 0.93 -4.85
N TYR A 32 7.21 1.89 -4.38
CA TYR A 32 8.09 1.71 -3.24
C TYR A 32 7.39 2.24 -2.01
N MET A 33 7.40 1.40 -0.97
CA MET A 33 6.71 1.66 0.27
C MET A 33 7.69 1.50 1.42
N ALA A 34 7.54 2.35 2.44
CA ALA A 34 8.19 2.17 3.72
C ALA A 34 7.26 1.40 4.65
N ASP A 35 7.76 0.28 5.18
CA ASP A 35 7.05 -0.53 6.16
C ASP A 35 6.79 0.27 7.43
N ALA A 36 5.55 0.23 7.91
CA ALA A 36 5.13 1.00 9.06
C ALA A 36 5.73 0.51 10.38
N CYS A 37 6.19 -0.74 10.44
CA CYS A 37 6.73 -1.37 11.65
C CYS A 37 8.26 -1.27 11.73
N ASN A 38 8.96 -1.51 10.62
CA ASN A 38 10.42 -1.63 10.60
C ASN A 38 11.14 -0.55 9.78
N ASN A 39 10.41 0.40 9.19
CA ASN A 39 10.98 1.48 8.39
C ASN A 39 11.82 1.01 7.18
N ASN A 40 11.75 -0.28 6.84
CA ASN A 40 12.40 -0.85 5.68
C ASN A 40 11.63 -0.49 4.42
N ASN A 41 12.38 -0.15 3.37
CA ASN A 41 11.86 0.10 2.05
C ASN A 41 11.64 -1.24 1.35
N PHE A 42 10.47 -1.43 0.75
CA PHE A 42 10.20 -2.58 -0.09
C PHE A 42 9.46 -2.14 -1.35
N GLU A 43 9.66 -2.90 -2.42
CA GLU A 43 9.01 -2.67 -3.71
C GLU A 43 7.84 -3.62 -3.92
N VAL A 44 6.76 -3.05 -4.42
CA VAL A 44 5.49 -3.70 -4.67
C VAL A 44 5.04 -3.33 -6.06
N GLU A 45 4.66 -4.32 -6.86
CA GLU A 45 4.03 -4.02 -8.15
C GLU A 45 2.60 -3.53 -7.92
N PHE A 46 2.12 -2.64 -8.78
CA PHE A 46 0.77 -2.12 -8.67
C PHE A 46 -0.30 -3.22 -8.67
N GLU A 47 -0.08 -4.32 -9.40
CA GLU A 47 -0.98 -5.48 -9.40
C GLU A 47 -1.00 -6.25 -8.06
N GLU A 48 0.01 -6.06 -7.21
CA GLU A 48 0.07 -6.62 -5.86
C GLU A 48 -0.51 -5.69 -4.79
N LEU A 49 -0.89 -4.46 -5.15
CA LEU A 49 -1.58 -3.56 -4.25
C LEU A 49 -3.00 -4.01 -3.99
N ILE A 50 -3.38 -3.91 -2.72
CA ILE A 50 -4.71 -4.25 -2.25
C ILE A 50 -5.53 -2.97 -2.32
N GLU A 51 -6.43 -2.94 -3.30
CA GLU A 51 -7.35 -1.86 -3.58
C GLU A 51 -8.52 -1.90 -2.58
N ASP A 52 -8.25 -1.60 -1.32
CA ASP A 52 -9.12 -2.05 -0.23
C ASP A 52 -10.50 -1.34 -0.21
N PRO A 53 -11.65 -2.04 -0.05
CA PRO A 53 -12.90 -1.39 0.34
C PRO A 53 -13.05 -1.27 1.87
N GLN A 54 -12.57 -2.23 2.64
CA GLN A 54 -12.70 -2.32 4.11
C GLN A 54 -11.69 -3.36 4.59
N ALA A 55 -10.45 -2.93 4.90
CA ALA A 55 -9.49 -3.79 5.56
C ALA A 55 -10.15 -4.10 6.90
N HIS A 56 -10.68 -5.33 7.07
CA HIS A 56 -11.38 -5.75 8.27
C HIS A 56 -10.50 -5.35 9.45
N ASN A 57 -10.89 -4.27 10.13
CA ASN A 57 -10.34 -3.95 11.41
C ASN A 57 -10.71 -5.18 12.22
N ARG A 58 -9.73 -5.96 12.68
CA ARG A 58 -10.01 -7.16 13.49
C ARG A 58 -10.70 -6.80 14.82
N GLU A 59 -10.89 -5.49 15.06
CA GLU A 59 -11.64 -4.85 16.13
C GLU A 59 -12.99 -4.25 15.68
N ASP A 60 -13.55 -4.61 14.52
CA ASP A 60 -14.96 -4.33 14.20
C ASP A 60 -15.87 -5.32 14.96
N THR A 61 -15.72 -5.34 16.29
CA THR A 61 -16.67 -5.90 17.24
C THR A 61 -17.92 -5.02 17.19
N PHE A 62 -18.90 -5.41 16.37
CA PHE A 62 -20.25 -4.89 16.52
C PHE A 62 -20.82 -5.36 17.88
N TYR A 63 -21.30 -4.38 18.64
CA TYR A 63 -21.96 -4.48 19.94
C TYR A 63 -23.25 -5.32 19.89
#